data_AF-A0A1I4PDB8-F1
#
_entry.id   AF-A0A1I4PDB8-F1
#
_cell.length_a   1.000
_cell.length_b   1.000
_cell.length_c   1.000
_cell.angle_alpha   90.00
_cell.angle_beta   90.00
_cell.angle_gamma   90.00
#
_symmetry.space_group_name_H-M   'P 1'
#
loop_
_entity.id
_entity.type
_entity.pdbx_description
1 polymer ?
#
loop_
_entity_poly.entity_id
_entity_poly.type
_entity_poly.pdbx_seq_one_letter_code
_entity_poly.pdbx_strand_id
1 'polypeptide(L)'
;MDRNFSLGHKFITLTYEKPDVTLDEAAKDYENWVKRMRERYGDFKYLAVRSFQQRGTLHFHLLTDLPNIPRAELADGTFRDIWALGSVELKRIYSLRWWSAGIS
;
A
#
# COMPACT_ATOMS: atom_id res chain seq x y z
N MET A 1 7.27 -7.80 23.06
CA MET A 1 7.06 -6.43 22.51
C MET A 1 5.92 -6.52 21.53
N ASP A 2 4.81 -5.85 21.83
CA ASP A 2 3.68 -5.77 20.92
C ASP A 2 4.04 -4.84 19.76
N ARG A 3 4.00 -5.36 18.54
CA ARG A 3 4.31 -4.61 17.32
C ARG A 3 3.03 -4.46 16.50
N ASN A 4 2.76 -3.25 16.02
CA ASN A 4 1.64 -3.01 15.10
C ASN A 4 1.86 -3.70 13.74
N PHE A 5 3.12 -3.82 13.30
CA PHE A 5 3.49 -4.49 12.05
C PHE A 5 4.69 -5.42 12.23
N SER A 6 4.69 -6.53 11.49
CA SER A 6 5.65 -7.63 11.65
C SER A 6 6.22 -8.08 10.31
N LEU A 7 7.24 -8.93 10.36
CA LEU A 7 7.75 -9.62 9.17
C LEU A 7 6.59 -10.37 8.49
N GLY A 8 6.58 -10.33 7.16
CA GLY A 8 5.51 -10.94 6.36
C GLY A 8 4.33 -10.01 6.05
N HIS A 9 4.21 -8.88 6.75
CA HIS A 9 3.28 -7.80 6.39
C HIS A 9 3.68 -7.17 5.06
N LYS A 10 2.78 -6.40 4.46
CA LYS A 10 2.93 -5.89 3.10
C LYS A 10 3.21 -4.40 3.07
N PHE A 11 4.03 -4.01 2.10
CA PHE A 11 4.23 -2.64 1.70
C PHE A 11 3.65 -2.45 0.30
N ILE A 12 2.68 -1.55 0.17
CA ILE A 12 1.96 -1.30 -1.09
C ILE A 12 2.28 0.11 -1.55
N THR A 13 2.56 0.28 -2.84
CA THR A 13 2.60 1.59 -3.48
C THR A 13 1.49 1.68 -4.51
N LEU A 14 0.58 2.63 -4.34
CA LEU A 14 -0.41 3.00 -5.34
C LEU A 14 0.09 4.25 -6.06
N THR A 15 0.07 4.22 -7.38
CA THR A 15 0.54 5.32 -8.22
C THR A 15 -0.58 5.75 -9.14
N TYR A 16 -0.83 7.06 -9.21
CA TYR A 16 -1.71 7.60 -10.24
C TYR A 16 -1.04 7.58 -11.61
N GLU A 17 -1.81 7.22 -12.63
CA GLU A 17 -1.42 7.46 -14.02
C GLU A 17 -1.80 8.88 -14.47
N LYS A 18 -2.95 9.37 -13.99
CA LYS A 18 -3.44 10.73 -14.28
C LYS A 18 -2.54 11.80 -13.63
N PRO A 19 -2.14 12.85 -14.36
CA PRO A 19 -1.43 14.00 -13.78
C PRO A 19 -2.38 14.93 -13.01
N ASP A 20 -1.82 15.78 -12.16
CA ASP A 20 -2.52 16.90 -11.49
C ASP A 20 -3.78 16.51 -10.69
N VAL A 21 -3.75 15.33 -10.07
CA VAL A 21 -4.81 14.87 -9.15
C VAL A 21 -4.84 15.73 -7.89
N THR A 22 -6.00 16.29 -7.57
CA THR A 22 -6.17 17.11 -6.37
C THR A 22 -6.10 16.26 -5.10
N LEU A 23 -5.74 16.88 -3.96
CA LEU A 23 -5.65 16.16 -2.69
C LEU A 23 -7.00 15.58 -2.22
N ASP A 24 -8.11 16.25 -2.56
CA ASP A 24 -9.47 15.82 -2.19
C ASP A 24 -9.94 14.65 -3.06
N GLU A 25 -9.69 14.72 -4.38
CA GLU A 25 -9.90 13.59 -5.29
C GLU A 25 -9.11 12.38 -4.81
N ALA A 26 -7.83 12.58 -4.48
CA ALA A 26 -6.97 11.53 -4.01
C ALA A 26 -7.42 10.89 -2.69
N ALA A 27 -7.88 11.70 -1.73
CA ALA A 27 -8.41 11.19 -0.47
C ALA A 27 -9.62 10.29 -0.71
N LYS A 28 -10.57 10.74 -1.54
CA LYS A 28 -11.79 9.99 -1.87
C LYS A 28 -11.49 8.69 -2.60
N ASP A 29 -10.60 8.71 -3.58
CA ASP A 29 -10.19 7.52 -4.33
C ASP A 29 -9.52 6.49 -3.42
N TYR A 30 -8.64 6.95 -2.53
CA TYR A 30 -7.96 6.10 -1.57
C TYR A 30 -8.95 5.45 -0.59
N GLU A 31 -9.90 6.21 -0.06
CA GLU A 31 -10.97 5.68 0.80
C GLU A 31 -11.80 4.61 0.08
N ASN A 32 -12.16 4.86 -1.18
CA ASN A 32 -12.86 3.88 -2.01
C ASN A 32 -12.03 2.62 -2.25
N TRP A 33 -10.72 2.77 -2.48
CA TRP A 33 -9.80 1.65 -2.61
C TRP A 33 -9.75 0.83 -1.32
N VAL A 34 -9.59 1.45 -0.15
CA VAL A 34 -9.60 0.76 1.16
C VAL A 34 -10.92 0.01 1.36
N LYS A 35 -12.05 0.61 0.99
CA LYS A 35 -13.37 -0.04 1.08
C LYS A 35 -13.42 -1.31 0.22
N ARG A 36 -13.03 -1.24 -1.06
CA ARG A 36 -13.01 -2.41 -1.96
C ARG A 36 -12.05 -3.49 -1.48
N MET A 37 -10.90 -3.10 -0.95
CA MET A 37 -9.94 -4.02 -0.34
C MET A 37 -10.54 -4.75 0.86
N ARG A 38 -11.29 -4.05 1.72
CA ARG A 38 -11.99 -4.65 2.87
C ARG A 38 -13.12 -5.58 2.45
N GLU A 39 -13.89 -5.20 1.45
CA GLU A 39 -14.96 -6.04 0.88
C GLU A 39 -14.40 -7.36 0.34
N ARG A 40 -13.21 -7.33 -0.28
CA ARG A 40 -12.61 -8.51 -0.92
C ARG A 40 -11.76 -9.37 0.01
N TYR A 41 -10.98 -8.75 0.89
CA TYR A 41 -9.95 -9.45 1.69
C TYR A 41 -10.21 -9.42 3.20
N GLY A 42 -11.31 -8.79 3.64
CA GLY A 42 -11.61 -8.59 5.06
C GLY A 42 -10.91 -7.38 5.65
N ASP A 43 -11.16 -7.13 6.94
CA ASP A 43 -10.56 -5.98 7.63
C ASP A 43 -9.04 -6.15 7.83
N PHE A 44 -8.33 -5.03 7.78
CA PHE A 44 -6.87 -4.96 7.94
C PHE A 44 -6.46 -3.61 8.53
N LYS A 45 -5.34 -3.61 9.24
CA LYS A 45 -4.67 -2.42 9.77
C LYS A 45 -3.71 -1.87 8.72
N TYR A 46 -3.65 -0.55 8.61
CA TYR A 46 -2.67 0.09 7.76
C TYR A 46 -2.19 1.43 8.31
N LEU A 47 -0.98 1.81 7.91
CA LEU A 47 -0.45 3.17 7.98
C LEU A 47 -0.14 3.62 6.56
N ALA A 48 -0.69 4.75 6.13
CA ALA A 48 -0.50 5.26 4.78
C ALA A 48 0.00 6.69 4.78
N VAL A 49 0.89 6.99 3.83
CA VAL A 49 1.39 8.34 3.56
C VAL A 49 1.18 8.69 2.09
N ARG A 50 0.76 9.93 1.84
CA ARG A 50 0.70 10.53 0.51
C ARG A 50 2.04 11.18 0.18
N SER A 51 2.53 10.99 -1.03
CA SER A 51 3.79 11.58 -1.49
C SER A 51 3.73 11.94 -2.97
N PHE A 52 4.37 13.04 -3.34
CA PHE A 52 4.57 13.42 -4.74
C PHE A 52 5.95 12.94 -5.21
N GLN A 53 6.01 12.31 -6.39
CA GLN A 53 7.29 12.10 -7.06
C GLN A 53 7.84 13.42 -7.65
N GLN A 54 9.11 13.43 -8.05
CA GLN A 54 9.79 14.61 -8.63
C GLN A 54 9.06 15.22 -9.85
N ARG A 55 8.15 14.47 -10.49
CA ARG A 55 7.36 14.92 -11.66
C ARG A 55 5.90 15.28 -11.34
N GLY A 56 5.54 15.37 -10.05
CA GLY A 56 4.19 15.73 -9.62
C GLY A 56 3.19 14.56 -9.57
N THR A 57 3.58 13.36 -10.01
CA THR A 57 2.74 12.17 -9.87
C THR A 57 2.48 11.88 -8.40
N LEU A 58 1.20 11.71 -8.05
CA LEU A 58 0.79 11.42 -6.68
C LEU A 58 0.85 9.91 -6.42
N HIS A 59 1.37 9.55 -5.25
CA HIS A 59 1.46 8.17 -4.78
C HIS A 59 0.93 8.05 -3.36
N PHE A 60 0.49 6.83 -3.04
CA PHE A 60 0.30 6.38 -1.66
C PHE A 60 1.30 5.28 -1.35
N HIS A 61 2.01 5.41 -0.24
CA HIS A 61 2.78 4.33 0.35
C HIS A 61 2.07 3.81 1.59
N LEU A 62 1.81 2.51 1.62
CA LEU A 62 1.05 1.86 2.68
C LEU A 62 1.88 0.74 3.31
N LEU A 63 1.86 0.69 4.63
CA LEU A 63 2.28 -0.44 5.44
C LEU A 63 1.02 -1.12 5.99
N THR A 64 0.83 -2.41 5.72
CA THR A 64 -0.44 -3.10 6.06
C THR A 64 -0.23 -4.54 6.50
N ASP A 65 -1.08 -5.02 7.42
CA ASP A 65 -1.18 -6.43 7.82
C ASP A 65 -2.11 -7.26 6.92
N LEU A 66 -2.48 -6.72 5.74
CA LEU A 66 -3.35 -7.35 4.75
C LEU A 66 -3.05 -8.87 4.61
N PRO A 67 -4.10 -9.72 4.69
CA PRO A 67 -3.94 -11.17 4.61
C PRO A 67 -3.34 -11.63 3.27
N ASN A 68 -3.14 -12.93 3.14
CA ASN A 68 -2.62 -13.49 1.90
C ASN A 68 -3.59 -13.24 0.75
N ILE A 69 -3.12 -12.49 -0.25
CA ILE A 69 -3.79 -12.30 -1.53
C ILE A 69 -3.59 -13.59 -2.36
N PRO A 70 -4.65 -14.17 -2.95
CA PRO A 70 -4.52 -15.34 -3.80
C PRO A 70 -3.52 -15.11 -4.94
N ARG A 71 -2.65 -16.10 -5.20
CA ARG A 71 -1.63 -15.98 -6.25
C ARG A 71 -2.23 -15.77 -7.65
N ALA A 72 -3.41 -16.34 -7.89
CA ALA A 72 -4.16 -16.15 -9.14
C ALA A 72 -4.48 -14.67 -9.35
N GLU A 73 -5.00 -13.97 -8.33
CA GLU A 73 -5.37 -12.55 -8.42
C GLU A 73 -4.17 -11.60 -8.63
N LEU A 74 -2.98 -12.02 -8.18
CA LEU A 74 -1.74 -11.31 -8.47
C LEU A 74 -1.26 -11.55 -9.91
N ALA A 75 -1.53 -12.74 -10.44
CA ALA A 75 -1.09 -13.16 -11.77
C ALA A 75 -2.01 -12.63 -12.88
N ASP A 76 -3.32 -12.67 -12.68
CA ASP A 76 -4.33 -12.24 -13.65
C ASP A 76 -4.60 -10.72 -13.63
N GLY A 77 -4.08 -10.00 -12.63
CA GLY A 77 -4.23 -8.55 -12.53
C GLY A 77 -5.38 -8.10 -11.63
N THR A 78 -6.25 -8.99 -11.18
CA THR A 78 -7.43 -8.68 -10.35
C THR A 78 -7.08 -7.81 -9.15
N PHE A 79 -5.97 -8.10 -8.45
CA PHE A 79 -5.53 -7.28 -7.31
C PHE A 79 -5.17 -5.84 -7.72
N ARG A 80 -4.52 -5.66 -8.87
CA ARG A 80 -4.12 -4.33 -9.38
C ARG A 80 -5.35 -3.55 -9.84
N ASP A 81 -6.33 -4.23 -10.42
CA ASP A 81 -7.55 -3.63 -10.94
C ASP A 81 -8.48 -3.08 -9.85
N ILE A 82 -8.27 -3.44 -8.58
CA ILE A 82 -8.97 -2.80 -7.45
C ILE A 82 -8.60 -1.31 -7.36
N TRP A 83 -7.36 -0.95 -7.73
CA TRP A 83 -6.93 0.44 -7.83
C TRP A 83 -7.50 1.11 -9.08
N ALA A 84 -7.30 0.52 -10.27
CA ALA A 84 -7.80 0.99 -11.57
C ALA A 84 -7.45 2.45 -11.99
N LEU A 85 -6.71 3.20 -11.17
CA LEU A 85 -6.34 4.60 -11.42
C LEU A 85 -4.84 4.77 -11.76
N GLY A 86 -4.16 3.64 -11.99
CA GLY A 86 -2.76 3.56 -12.35
C GLY A 86 -2.15 2.26 -11.86
N SER A 87 -0.92 2.30 -11.37
CA SER A 87 -0.16 1.09 -11.03
C SER A 87 -0.16 0.74 -9.54
N VAL A 88 0.00 -0.55 -9.26
CA VAL A 88 0.10 -1.10 -7.91
C VAL A 88 1.38 -1.92 -7.78
N GLU A 89 2.26 -1.50 -6.89
CA GLU A 89 3.44 -2.27 -6.49
C GLU A 89 3.20 -2.93 -5.12
N LEU A 90 3.45 -4.24 -5.02
CA LEU A 90 3.28 -5.02 -3.81
C LEU A 90 4.61 -5.64 -3.38
N LYS A 91 5.07 -5.30 -2.18
CA LYS A 91 6.27 -5.88 -1.56
C LYS A 91 5.89 -6.55 -0.24
N ARG A 92 6.58 -7.62 0.13
CA ARG A 92 6.50 -8.21 1.46
C ARG A 92 7.71 -7.75 2.28
N ILE A 93 7.49 -7.51 3.57
CA ILE A 93 8.52 -7.04 4.48
C ILE A 93 9.28 -8.25 5.02
N TYR A 94 10.51 -8.41 4.54
CA TYR A 94 11.39 -9.52 4.90
C TYR A 94 12.52 -9.11 5.86
N SER A 95 12.79 -7.81 6.00
CA SER A 95 13.76 -7.33 6.99
C SER A 95 13.34 -5.97 7.53
N LEU A 96 13.47 -5.80 8.84
CA LEU A 96 13.55 -4.52 9.52
C LEU A 96 14.96 -4.48 10.08
N ARG A 97 15.86 -3.72 9.45
CA ARG A 97 17.25 -3.62 9.89
C ARG A 97 17.27 -2.86 11.21
N TRP A 98 17.57 -3.55 12.30
CA TRP A 98 17.85 -2.89 13.57
C TRP A 98 19.20 -2.17 13.46
N TRP A 99 19.21 -0.87 13.71
CA TRP A 99 20.46 -0.15 13.93
C TRP A 99 20.91 -0.43 15.36
N SER A 100 21.78 -1.41 15.55
CA SER A 100 22.61 -1.47 16.76
C SER A 100 23.75 -0.46 16.57
N ALA A 101 23.46 0.82 16.76
CA ALA A 101 24.53 1.76 17.07
C ALA A 101 25.04 1.38 18.46
N GLY A 102 26.30 0.93 18.52
CA GLY A 102 26.95 0.52 19.75
C GLY A 102 26.82 1.60 20.83
N ILE A 103 26.31 1.19 21.98
CA ILE A 103 26.68 1.81 23.24
C ILE A 103 27.90 1.00 23.69
N SER A 104 29.07 1.51 23.33
CA SER A 104 30.34 1.20 23.99
C SER A 104 30.38 1.85 25.36
#